data_AF-L9WL77-F1
#
_entry.id   AF-L9WL77-F1
#
_cell.length_a   1.000
_cell.length_b   1.000
_cell.length_c   1.000
_cell.angle_alpha   90.00
_cell.angle_beta   90.00
_cell.angle_gamma   90.00
#
_symmetry.space_group_name_H-M   'P 1'
#
loop_
_entity.id
_entity.type
_entity.pdbx_description
1 polymer ?
#
loop_
_entity_poly.entity_id
_entity_poly.type
_entity_poly.pdbx_seq_one_letter_code
_entity_poly.pdbx_strand_id
1 'polypeptide(L)'
;LDSGDGYGGGGGGHHSQEVIDAHDDWDPEDDEPEDDAVSWTTPIVETVAIRAEGVDDLTGEFRAHREYLLESGEHADQVRQRYAEEIRTLLREDVHALLEDELAAAGGIDDLAEAVRQGETDPYSIASDILEPVEACVDELRVDGE
;
A
#
# COMPACT_ATOMS: atom_id res chain seq x y z
N LEU A 1 -25.11 1.21 37.86
CA LEU A 1 -24.73 2.47 37.19
C LEU A 1 -23.21 2.45 37.22
N ASP A 2 -22.49 2.18 36.16
CA ASP A 2 -22.77 2.34 34.74
C ASP A 2 -21.86 1.39 33.96
N SER A 3 -22.37 0.86 32.86
CA SER A 3 -21.68 -0.01 31.91
C SER A 3 -21.14 0.86 30.77
N GLY A 4 -19.98 0.54 30.22
CA GLY A 4 -19.44 1.27 29.08
C GLY A 4 -18.33 0.51 28.36
N ASP A 5 -18.71 -0.61 27.75
CA ASP A 5 -17.98 -1.24 26.65
C ASP A 5 -18.47 -0.62 25.33
N GLY A 6 -17.60 -0.41 24.34
CA GLY A 6 -18.02 0.17 23.06
C GLY A 6 -16.91 0.66 22.14
N TYR A 7 -16.36 -0.28 21.37
CA TYR A 7 -15.49 -0.11 20.20
C TYR A 7 -16.09 0.76 19.06
N GLY A 8 -15.21 1.35 18.27
CA GLY A 8 -15.43 1.86 16.91
C GLY A 8 -14.18 2.61 16.44
N GLY A 9 -13.24 1.96 15.73
CA GLY A 9 -13.34 1.72 14.29
C GLY A 9 -13.05 3.04 13.57
N GLY A 10 -11.82 3.33 13.14
CA GLY A 10 -11.24 2.68 11.97
C GLY A 10 -11.28 3.69 10.82
N GLY A 11 -10.16 4.37 10.60
CA GLY A 11 -9.97 5.34 9.53
C GLY A 11 -8.48 5.55 9.33
N GLY A 12 -7.78 4.43 9.08
CA GLY A 12 -6.37 4.42 8.73
C GLY A 12 -6.16 5.14 7.41
N GLY A 13 -5.82 6.42 7.48
CA GLY A 13 -5.15 7.10 6.38
C GLY A 13 -3.76 6.48 6.25
N HIS A 14 -3.62 5.47 5.38
CA HIS A 14 -2.33 5.04 4.86
C HIS A 14 -1.80 6.15 3.94
N HIS A 15 -1.36 7.27 4.53
CA HIS A 15 -0.41 8.11 3.86
C HIS A 15 0.92 7.37 3.92
N SER A 16 1.33 6.83 2.77
CA SER A 16 2.65 6.29 2.51
C SER A 16 3.71 7.27 3.05
N GLN A 17 4.28 6.98 4.22
CA GLN A 17 5.44 7.70 4.76
C GLN A 17 6.72 7.46 3.94
N GLU A 18 6.67 6.65 2.88
CA GLU A 18 7.83 6.38 2.02
C GLU A 18 8.23 7.56 1.12
N VAL A 19 7.43 8.62 0.99
CA VAL A 19 7.79 9.78 0.14
C VAL A 19 8.48 10.92 0.88
N ILE A 20 8.66 10.84 2.21
CA ILE A 20 9.11 11.99 3.01
C ILE A 20 10.61 11.93 3.38
N ASP A 21 11.28 10.78 3.26
CA ASP A 21 12.70 10.62 3.63
C ASP A 21 13.68 10.58 2.44
N ALA A 22 13.24 10.90 1.21
CA ALA A 22 14.08 10.89 0.01
C ALA A 22 14.44 12.29 -0.53
N HIS A 23 14.60 13.29 0.34
CA HIS A 23 14.80 14.68 -0.08
C HIS A 23 16.16 15.31 0.26
N ASP A 24 17.17 14.51 0.65
CA ASP A 24 18.49 15.03 1.05
C ASP A 24 19.63 14.64 0.08
N ASP A 25 19.31 14.44 -1.21
CA ASP A 25 20.31 14.29 -2.28
C ASP A 25 19.79 14.90 -3.59
N TRP A 26 19.44 16.18 -3.56
CA TRP A 26 19.20 16.95 -4.79
C TRP A 26 20.49 17.67 -5.18
N ASP A 27 21.23 17.08 -6.13
CA ASP A 27 22.40 17.68 -6.77
C ASP A 27 21.95 18.45 -8.03
N PRO A 28 22.06 19.79 -8.07
CA PRO A 28 21.61 20.59 -9.22
C PRO A 28 22.54 20.49 -10.45
N GLU A 29 23.64 19.72 -10.39
CA GLU A 29 24.58 19.57 -11.51
C GLU A 29 24.34 18.31 -12.38
N ASP A 30 23.37 17.46 -12.06
CA ASP A 30 23.09 16.20 -12.78
C ASP A 30 21.94 16.32 -13.82
N ASP A 31 21.63 17.54 -14.27
CA ASP A 31 20.75 17.80 -15.42
C ASP A 31 21.54 17.61 -16.74
N GLU A 32 21.99 16.38 -17.03
CA GLU A 32 22.30 16.02 -18.41
C GLU A 32 20.97 15.77 -19.14
N PRO A 33 20.63 16.52 -20.21
CA PRO A 33 19.33 16.39 -20.86
C PRO A 33 19.29 15.10 -21.69
N GLU A 34 18.76 14.03 -21.09
CA GLU A 34 18.43 12.79 -21.79
C GLU A 34 16.94 12.73 -22.17
N ASP A 35 16.73 12.76 -23.48
CA ASP A 35 15.58 12.35 -24.28
C ASP A 35 14.27 13.15 -24.22
N ASP A 36 13.72 13.43 -25.40
CA ASP A 36 12.61 14.34 -25.72
C ASP A 36 11.22 13.83 -25.23
N ALA A 37 11.09 13.43 -23.97
CA ALA A 37 9.82 13.20 -23.30
C ALA A 37 9.46 14.42 -22.45
N VAL A 38 8.46 15.20 -22.89
CA VAL A 38 7.97 16.36 -22.16
C VAL A 38 7.44 15.89 -20.79
N SER A 39 8.18 16.15 -19.71
CA SER A 39 7.73 15.91 -18.34
C SER A 39 6.79 17.03 -17.87
N TRP A 40 5.78 16.70 -17.05
CA TRP A 40 4.84 17.70 -16.56
C TRP A 40 5.44 18.56 -15.43
N THR A 41 5.54 19.86 -15.67
CA THR A 41 5.90 20.84 -14.65
C THR A 41 4.66 21.37 -13.96
N THR A 42 4.55 21.15 -12.64
CA THR A 42 3.37 21.56 -11.87
C THR A 42 3.25 23.09 -11.77
N PRO A 43 2.17 23.72 -12.30
CA PRO A 43 2.00 25.17 -12.26
C PRO A 43 1.53 25.66 -10.88
N ILE A 44 1.94 26.87 -10.50
CA ILE A 44 1.45 27.56 -9.29
C ILE A 44 0.40 28.61 -9.72
N VAL A 45 -0.86 28.40 -9.29
CA VAL A 45 -1.99 29.29 -9.62
C VAL A 45 -2.47 30.00 -8.36
N GLU A 46 -2.51 31.34 -8.38
CA GLU A 46 -3.08 32.14 -7.29
C GLU A 46 -4.61 32.07 -7.30
N THR A 47 -5.23 31.83 -6.14
CA THR A 47 -6.68 31.79 -6.01
C THR A 47 -7.17 32.47 -4.73
N VAL A 48 -8.35 33.10 -4.79
CA VAL A 48 -9.04 33.66 -3.62
C VAL A 48 -10.46 33.10 -3.55
N ALA A 49 -10.64 32.03 -2.76
CA ALA A 49 -11.88 31.26 -2.69
C ALA A 49 -13.13 32.12 -2.38
N ILE A 50 -13.03 33.03 -1.40
CA ILE A 50 -14.16 33.89 -1.00
C ILE A 50 -14.58 34.91 -2.07
N ARG A 51 -13.72 35.17 -3.06
CA ARG A 51 -13.99 36.08 -4.18
C ARG A 51 -14.17 35.33 -5.50
N ALA A 52 -14.06 34.00 -5.48
CA ALA A 52 -14.02 33.15 -6.66
C ALA A 52 -12.97 33.59 -7.72
N GLU A 53 -11.86 34.19 -7.26
CA GLU A 53 -10.76 34.63 -8.14
C GLU A 53 -9.80 33.46 -8.40
N GLY A 54 -9.32 33.31 -9.63
CA GLY A 54 -8.36 32.28 -10.06
C GLY A 54 -8.94 30.87 -10.24
N VAL A 55 -10.25 30.68 -10.03
CA VAL A 55 -10.90 29.35 -10.12
C VAL A 55 -10.92 28.82 -11.55
N ASP A 56 -11.19 29.69 -12.53
CA ASP A 56 -11.20 29.31 -13.96
C ASP A 56 -9.80 28.91 -14.43
N ASP A 57 -8.77 29.64 -14.01
CA ASP A 57 -7.36 29.35 -14.31
C ASP A 57 -6.95 28.00 -13.71
N LEU A 58 -7.25 27.76 -12.42
CA LEU A 58 -7.00 26.47 -11.77
C LEU A 58 -7.69 25.30 -12.50
N THR A 59 -8.94 25.50 -12.91
CA THR A 59 -9.69 24.49 -13.66
C THR A 59 -9.09 24.26 -15.04
N GLY A 60 -8.52 25.30 -15.66
CA GLY A 60 -7.72 25.22 -16.88
C GLY A 60 -6.53 24.27 -16.70
N GLU A 61 -5.72 24.50 -15.66
CA GLU A 61 -4.56 23.67 -15.35
C GLU A 61 -4.94 22.20 -15.04
N PHE A 62 -6.07 21.96 -14.37
CA PHE A 62 -6.57 20.59 -14.17
C PHE A 62 -6.91 19.88 -15.49
N ARG A 63 -7.44 20.60 -16.49
CA ARG A 63 -7.70 20.01 -17.80
C ARG A 63 -6.40 19.72 -18.55
N ALA A 64 -5.46 20.65 -18.53
CA ALA A 64 -4.16 20.49 -19.17
C ALA A 64 -3.38 19.30 -18.56
N HIS A 65 -3.37 19.18 -17.24
CA HIS A 65 -2.74 18.04 -16.56
C HIS A 65 -3.43 16.72 -16.91
N ARG A 66 -4.77 16.70 -17.00
CA ARG A 66 -5.50 15.50 -17.41
C ARG A 66 -5.16 15.11 -18.85
N GLU A 67 -5.05 16.06 -19.75
CA GLU A 67 -4.68 15.82 -21.15
C GLU A 67 -3.26 15.24 -21.22
N TYR A 68 -2.30 15.85 -20.53
CA TYR A 68 -0.96 15.30 -20.34
C TYR A 68 -1.02 13.84 -19.89
N LEU A 69 -1.64 13.54 -18.74
CA LEU A 69 -1.68 12.19 -18.17
C LEU A 69 -2.28 11.13 -19.12
N LEU A 70 -3.19 11.54 -20.02
CA LEU A 70 -3.78 10.66 -21.03
C LEU A 70 -2.86 10.47 -22.24
N GLU A 71 -2.21 11.54 -22.71
CA GLU A 71 -1.33 11.51 -23.87
C GLU A 71 0.00 10.83 -23.59
N SER A 72 0.56 11.06 -22.40
CA SER A 72 1.84 10.50 -21.98
C SER A 72 1.70 9.06 -21.46
N GLY A 73 0.49 8.64 -21.04
CA GLY A 73 0.17 7.26 -20.63
C GLY A 73 0.18 7.02 -19.12
N GLU A 74 0.66 7.98 -18.33
CA GLU A 74 0.83 7.93 -16.88
C GLU A 74 -0.50 7.67 -16.16
N HIS A 75 -1.63 8.13 -16.70
CA HIS A 75 -2.94 7.79 -16.14
C HIS A 75 -3.18 6.27 -16.14
N ALA A 76 -2.88 5.59 -17.25
CA ALA A 76 -3.08 4.16 -17.37
C ALA A 76 -2.12 3.40 -16.43
N ASP A 77 -0.88 3.86 -16.31
CA ASP A 77 0.11 3.30 -15.39
C ASP A 77 -0.29 3.48 -13.93
N GLN A 78 -0.75 4.67 -13.53
CA GLN A 78 -1.24 4.94 -12.18
C GLN A 78 -2.46 4.09 -11.84
N VAL A 79 -3.41 3.94 -12.78
CA VAL A 79 -4.59 3.09 -12.59
C VAL A 79 -4.20 1.62 -12.44
N ARG A 80 -3.28 1.13 -13.29
CA ARG A 80 -2.75 -0.24 -13.15
C ARG A 80 -2.07 -0.43 -11.79
N GLN A 81 -1.23 0.51 -11.36
CA GLN A 81 -0.55 0.42 -10.07
C GLN A 81 -1.56 0.39 -8.92
N ARG A 82 -2.56 1.27 -8.94
CA ARG A 82 -3.62 1.30 -7.92
C ARG A 82 -4.33 -0.05 -7.81
N TYR A 83 -4.75 -0.63 -8.93
CA TYR A 83 -5.41 -1.93 -8.91
C TYR A 83 -4.46 -3.07 -8.52
N ALA A 84 -3.18 -3.00 -8.90
CA ALA A 84 -2.20 -3.97 -8.46
C ALA A 84 -2.03 -3.94 -6.94
N GLU A 85 -1.95 -2.75 -6.33
CA GLU A 85 -1.89 -2.63 -4.86
C GLU A 85 -3.19 -3.08 -4.19
N GLU A 86 -4.35 -2.73 -4.75
CA GLU A 86 -5.65 -3.17 -4.22
C GLU A 86 -5.73 -4.71 -4.20
N ILE A 87 -5.34 -5.37 -5.28
CA ILE A 87 -5.27 -6.84 -5.35
C ILE A 87 -4.32 -7.40 -4.29
N ARG A 88 -3.11 -6.82 -4.14
CA ARG A 88 -2.15 -7.28 -3.13
C ARG A 88 -2.68 -7.12 -1.71
N THR A 89 -3.32 -5.99 -1.40
CA THR A 89 -3.91 -5.74 -0.08
C THR A 89 -5.01 -6.74 0.23
N LEU A 90 -5.96 -6.94 -0.68
CA LEU A 90 -7.05 -7.90 -0.50
C LEU A 90 -6.53 -9.32 -0.26
N LEU A 91 -5.57 -9.77 -1.09
CA LEU A 91 -4.95 -11.08 -0.90
C LEU A 91 -4.24 -11.21 0.45
N ARG A 92 -3.56 -10.15 0.91
CA ARG A 92 -2.84 -10.16 2.19
C ARG A 92 -3.81 -10.20 3.37
N GLU A 93 -4.92 -9.48 3.29
CA GLU A 93 -5.98 -9.48 4.30
C GLU A 93 -6.68 -10.84 4.38
N ASP A 94 -7.03 -11.43 3.23
CA ASP A 94 -7.70 -12.73 3.17
C ASP A 94 -6.79 -13.85 3.71
N VAL A 95 -5.52 -13.87 3.30
CA VAL A 95 -4.54 -14.84 3.82
C VAL A 95 -4.31 -14.63 5.31
N HIS A 96 -4.22 -13.38 5.78
CA HIS A 96 -4.06 -13.10 7.21
C HIS A 96 -5.22 -13.66 8.03
N ALA A 97 -6.46 -13.51 7.56
CA ALA A 97 -7.64 -14.07 8.24
C ALA A 97 -7.58 -15.60 8.34
N LEU A 98 -7.10 -16.30 7.30
CA LEU A 98 -6.91 -17.75 7.34
C LEU A 98 -5.81 -18.16 8.34
N LEU A 99 -4.70 -17.41 8.38
CA LEU A 99 -3.58 -17.70 9.28
C LEU A 99 -3.92 -17.43 10.75
N GLU A 100 -4.82 -16.49 11.05
CA GLU A 100 -5.31 -16.25 12.42
C GLU A 100 -6.02 -17.50 13.00
N ASP A 101 -6.82 -18.20 12.18
CA ASP A 101 -7.47 -19.45 12.60
C ASP A 101 -6.45 -20.55 12.89
N GLU A 102 -5.40 -20.67 12.06
CA GLU A 102 -4.31 -21.64 12.27
C GLU A 102 -3.45 -21.28 13.50
N LEU A 103 -3.15 -19.99 13.71
CA LEU A 103 -2.46 -19.50 14.91
C LEU A 103 -3.27 -19.84 16.16
N ALA A 104 -4.59 -19.64 16.14
CA ALA A 104 -5.47 -19.99 17.25
C ALA A 104 -5.45 -21.51 17.52
N ALA A 105 -5.44 -22.33 16.47
CA ALA A 105 -5.34 -23.79 16.59
C ALA A 105 -3.98 -24.23 17.17
N ALA A 106 -2.91 -23.51 16.88
CA ALA A 106 -1.55 -23.76 17.38
C ALA A 106 -1.30 -23.26 18.82
N GLY A 107 -2.32 -22.71 19.50
CA GLY A 107 -2.24 -22.21 20.88
C GLY A 107 -2.41 -20.70 21.01
N GLY A 108 -2.46 -19.97 19.90
CA GLY A 108 -2.60 -18.52 19.88
C GLY A 108 -1.28 -17.78 20.03
N ILE A 109 -1.28 -16.51 19.64
CA ILE A 109 -0.06 -15.70 19.53
C ILE A 109 0.68 -15.52 20.86
N ASP A 110 -0.03 -15.39 21.98
CA ASP A 110 0.56 -15.14 23.29
C ASP A 110 1.37 -16.34 23.80
N ASP A 111 0.81 -17.55 23.67
CA ASP A 111 1.48 -18.79 24.09
C ASP A 111 2.69 -19.09 23.20
N LEU A 112 2.56 -18.85 21.89
CA LEU A 112 3.67 -18.99 20.93
C LEU A 112 4.79 -17.98 21.23
N ALA A 113 4.45 -16.72 21.50
CA ALA A 113 5.43 -15.69 21.88
C ALA A 113 6.14 -16.04 23.20
N GLU A 114 5.42 -16.64 24.14
CA GLU A 114 5.97 -17.09 25.42
C GLU A 114 6.93 -18.28 25.25
N ALA A 115 6.62 -19.24 24.38
CA ALA A 115 7.52 -20.34 24.02
C ALA A 115 8.84 -19.83 23.40
N VAL A 116 8.75 -18.82 22.52
CA VAL A 116 9.93 -18.13 21.97
C VAL A 116 10.74 -17.45 23.08
N ARG A 117 10.06 -16.73 23.98
CA ARG A 117 10.71 -16.04 25.11
C ARG A 117 11.44 -17.00 26.05
N GLN A 118 10.92 -18.22 26.21
CA GLN A 118 11.53 -19.29 27.00
C GLN A 118 12.65 -20.05 26.25
N GLY A 119 12.81 -19.82 24.95
CA GLY A 119 13.81 -20.49 24.11
C GLY A 119 13.44 -21.91 23.73
N GLU A 120 12.15 -22.26 23.78
CA GLU A 120 11.63 -23.58 23.41
C GLU A 120 11.51 -23.73 21.89
N THR A 121 11.26 -22.62 21.21
CA THR A 121 11.20 -22.49 19.74
C THR A 121 11.67 -21.09 19.34
N ASP A 122 11.61 -20.77 18.04
CA ASP A 122 11.89 -19.46 17.49
C ASP A 122 10.79 -19.00 16.51
N PRO A 123 10.68 -17.70 16.22
CA PRO A 123 9.60 -17.17 15.38
C PRO A 123 9.56 -17.74 13.96
N TYR A 124 10.72 -18.13 13.39
CA TYR A 124 10.79 -18.67 12.04
C TYR A 124 10.33 -20.12 11.99
N SER A 125 10.67 -20.91 13.01
CA SER A 125 10.15 -22.26 13.16
C SER A 125 8.63 -22.25 13.28
N ILE A 126 8.07 -21.39 14.15
CA ILE A 126 6.61 -21.23 14.27
C ILE A 126 5.98 -20.83 12.93
N ALA A 127 6.54 -19.82 12.24
CA ALA A 127 6.01 -19.39 10.95
C ALA A 127 6.03 -20.51 9.91
N SER A 128 7.09 -21.33 9.89
CA SER A 128 7.20 -22.46 8.97
C SER A 128 6.15 -23.54 9.29
N ASP A 129 5.98 -23.88 10.57
CA ASP A 129 5.00 -24.87 11.02
C ASP A 129 3.56 -24.43 10.68
N ILE A 130 3.25 -23.13 10.84
CA ILE A 130 1.93 -22.57 10.50
C ILE A 130 1.70 -22.53 8.98
N LEU A 131 2.75 -22.31 8.18
CA LEU A 131 2.64 -22.23 6.72
C LEU A 131 2.65 -23.60 6.03
N GLU A 132 3.20 -24.65 6.65
CA GLU A 132 3.32 -25.99 6.07
C GLU A 132 2.00 -26.52 5.47
N PRO A 133 0.83 -26.44 6.15
CA PRO A 133 -0.44 -26.91 5.57
C PRO A 133 -0.86 -26.12 4.33
N VAL A 134 -0.57 -24.82 4.31
CA VAL A 134 -0.89 -23.93 3.18
C VAL A 134 -0.01 -24.27 1.99
N GLU A 135 1.30 -24.46 2.20
CA GLU A 135 2.24 -24.86 1.16
C GLU A 135 1.84 -26.20 0.53
N ALA A 136 1.49 -27.20 1.35
CA ALA A 136 1.04 -28.50 0.88
C ALA A 136 -0.23 -28.40 0.00
N CYS A 137 -1.23 -27.63 0.44
CA CYS A 137 -2.46 -27.42 -0.33
C CYS A 137 -2.20 -26.75 -1.69
N VAL A 138 -1.35 -25.72 -1.72
CA VAL A 138 -1.01 -25.01 -2.96
C VAL A 138 -0.24 -25.93 -3.92
N ASP A 139 0.64 -26.78 -3.41
CA ASP A 139 1.37 -27.75 -4.22
C ASP A 139 0.47 -28.84 -4.79
N GLU A 140 -0.51 -29.34 -4.03
CA GLU A 140 -1.54 -30.26 -4.54
C GLU A 140 -2.34 -29.64 -5.69
N LEU A 141 -2.78 -28.38 -5.54
CA LEU A 141 -3.52 -27.66 -6.58
C LEU A 141 -2.71 -27.43 -7.87
N ARG A 142 -1.38 -27.32 -7.77
CA ARG A 142 -0.50 -27.21 -8.96
C ARG A 142 -0.43 -28.52 -9.72
N VAL A 143 -0.32 -29.64 -9.01
CA VAL A 143 -0.22 -30.99 -9.59
C VAL A 143 -1.51 -31.40 -10.30
N ASP A 144 -2.67 -31.00 -9.78
CA ASP A 144 -3.97 -31.29 -10.40
C ASP A 144 -4.24 -30.49 -11.70
N GLY A 145 -3.45 -29.44 -11.95
CA GLY A 145 -3.58 -28.57 -13.12
C GLY A 145 -2.76 -28.98 -14.35
N GLU A 146 -1.90 -30.00 -14.24
CA GLU A 146 -1.02 -30.53 -15.30
C GLU A 146 -1.60 -31.75 -16.02
#